data_AF-A0A1I0TSU2-F1
#
_entry.id   AF-A0A1I0TSU2-F1
#
_cell.length_a   1.000
_cell.length_b   1.000
_cell.length_c   1.000
_cell.angle_alpha   90.00
_cell.angle_beta   90.00
_cell.angle_gamma   90.00
#
_symmetry.space_group_name_H-M   'P 1'
#
loop_
_entity.id
_entity.type
_entity.pdbx_description
1 polymer ?
#
loop_
_entity_poly.entity_id
_entity_poly.type
_entity_poly.pdbx_seq_one_letter_code
_entity_poly.pdbx_strand_id
1 'polypeptide(L)'
;MEQVIASFEKKGIQIEVVVKGTRVYLIANGVKASADPLKHSQHGWYYRVAYKKAFTSLFDKKSDVVNLVHESAEIAKQMIDEAVQREKEEKQRKLEEKFQSLTNDSNIRLVWGTDYRTIIVPNQPELSEHPFFKQVIEILKETGWYTKDIEEAIGRKADDVDFGDYSITHYYDMTIGELKQLVAKAEEVVKQKEKQKEAEKAELQAKFDEAKRTGQKVEIRRWTDDCNDPKEECDLDIVIEYAMPDGSVKVERHHTW
;
A
#
# COMPACT_ATOMS: atom_id res chain seq x y z
N MET A 1 -0.76 -24.19 21.30
CA MET A 1 -0.03 -25.19 22.11
C MET A 1 1.27 -24.56 22.58
N GLU A 2 1.72 -24.84 23.81
CA GLU A 2 3.06 -24.45 24.27
C GLU A 2 4.01 -25.60 23.93
N GLN A 3 5.12 -25.29 23.25
CA GLN A 3 6.12 -26.28 22.86
C GLN A 3 7.48 -25.84 23.39
N VAL A 4 8.13 -26.70 24.19
CA VAL A 4 9.52 -26.52 24.59
C VAL A 4 10.39 -26.93 23.40
N ILE A 5 11.24 -26.02 22.92
CA ILE A 5 12.04 -26.24 21.70
C ILE A 5 13.53 -26.39 21.98
N ALA A 6 13.99 -25.96 23.14
CA ALA A 6 15.37 -26.10 23.59
C ALA A 6 15.47 -25.90 25.10
N SER A 7 16.51 -26.47 25.70
CA SER A 7 16.97 -26.14 27.04
C SER A 7 18.49 -25.92 26.98
N PHE A 8 18.98 -24.86 27.60
CA PHE A 8 20.41 -24.56 27.64
C PHE A 8 20.83 -23.86 28.94
N GLU A 9 22.11 -23.93 29.26
CA GLU A 9 22.66 -23.30 30.46
C GLU A 9 23.40 -22.01 30.12
N LYS A 10 23.19 -20.95 30.92
CA LYS A 10 23.99 -19.72 30.85
C LYS A 10 24.33 -19.24 32.26
N LYS A 11 25.63 -19.11 32.56
CA LYS A 11 26.13 -18.70 33.89
C LYS A 11 25.57 -19.56 35.05
N GLY A 12 25.46 -20.88 34.87
CA GLY A 12 24.90 -21.77 35.91
C GLY A 12 23.38 -21.78 35.99
N ILE A 13 22.68 -21.08 35.09
CA ILE A 13 21.21 -20.97 35.09
C ILE A 13 20.68 -21.78 33.91
N GLN A 14 19.84 -22.75 34.22
CA GLN A 14 19.09 -23.52 33.22
C GLN A 14 17.96 -22.66 32.65
N ILE A 15 17.89 -22.59 31.33
CA ILE A 15 16.94 -21.77 30.57
C ILE A 15 16.20 -22.67 29.59
N GLU A 16 14.88 -22.74 29.74
CA GLU A 16 13.99 -23.41 28.80
C GLU A 16 13.42 -22.39 27.82
N VAL A 17 13.43 -22.74 26.52
CA VAL A 17 12.81 -21.95 25.46
C VAL A 17 11.48 -22.56 25.10
N VAL A 18 10.42 -21.77 25.24
CA VAL A 18 9.04 -22.18 24.96
C VAL A 18 8.43 -21.30 23.87
N VAL A 19 7.98 -21.90 22.78
CA VAL A 19 7.19 -21.22 21.74
C VAL A 19 5.70 -21.42 22.02
N LYS A 20 4.92 -20.34 21.95
CA LYS A 20 3.45 -20.36 22.07
C LYS A 20 2.83 -19.42 21.05
N GLY A 21 2.29 -19.99 19.97
CA GLY A 21 1.76 -19.22 18.85
C GLY A 21 2.86 -18.35 18.24
N THR A 22 2.63 -17.05 18.17
CA THR A 22 3.57 -16.06 17.61
C THR A 22 4.56 -15.49 18.62
N ARG A 23 4.67 -16.08 19.82
CA ARG A 23 5.52 -15.57 20.91
C ARG A 23 6.50 -16.62 21.41
N VAL A 24 7.68 -16.15 21.82
CA VAL A 24 8.69 -16.94 22.50
C VAL A 24 8.82 -16.51 23.95
N TYR A 25 8.98 -17.50 24.82
CA TYR A 25 9.22 -17.32 26.23
C TYR A 25 10.51 -18.02 26.64
N LEU A 26 11.28 -17.38 27.51
CA LEU A 26 12.39 -18.00 28.23
C LEU A 26 11.95 -18.24 29.67
N ILE A 27 12.14 -19.45 30.18
CA ILE A 27 11.83 -19.82 31.56
C ILE A 27 13.15 -20.14 32.25
N ALA A 28 13.47 -19.41 33.30
CA ALA A 28 14.68 -19.62 34.10
C ALA A 28 14.34 -19.46 35.58
N ASN A 29 14.69 -20.44 36.42
CA ASN A 29 14.37 -20.45 37.86
C ASN A 29 12.90 -20.10 38.18
N GLY A 30 11.95 -20.61 37.39
CA GLY A 30 10.52 -20.33 37.52
C GLY A 30 10.07 -18.95 37.00
N VAL A 31 11.00 -18.09 36.56
CA VAL A 31 10.68 -16.79 35.95
C VAL A 31 10.50 -16.96 34.45
N LYS A 32 9.27 -16.76 33.97
CA LYS A 32 8.92 -16.74 32.53
C LYS A 32 9.08 -15.34 31.97
N ALA A 33 9.84 -15.12 30.89
CA ALA A 33 10.02 -13.83 30.22
C ALA A 33 9.71 -13.90 28.73
N SER A 34 9.07 -12.88 28.16
CA SER A 34 8.93 -12.77 26.70
C SER A 34 10.30 -12.46 26.10
N ALA A 35 10.62 -13.10 24.98
CA ALA A 35 11.87 -12.87 24.28
C ALA A 35 11.64 -12.72 22.78
N ASP A 36 12.43 -11.86 22.16
CA ASP A 36 12.47 -11.70 20.71
C ASP A 36 13.67 -12.47 20.14
N PRO A 37 13.48 -13.46 19.26
CA PRO A 37 14.57 -14.10 18.55
C PRO A 37 15.04 -13.19 17.42
N LEU A 38 16.32 -12.79 17.46
CA LEU A 38 16.93 -11.82 16.55
C LEU A 38 18.26 -12.37 16.02
N LYS A 39 18.70 -11.85 14.87
CA LYS A 39 19.99 -12.18 14.25
C LYS A 39 20.93 -10.98 14.31
N HIS A 40 22.11 -11.15 14.91
CA HIS A 40 23.19 -10.16 14.88
C HIS A 40 24.20 -10.55 13.78
N SER A 41 24.74 -9.56 13.07
CA SER A 41 25.71 -9.80 11.97
C SER A 41 26.97 -10.53 12.43
N GLN A 42 27.46 -10.23 13.64
CA GLN A 42 28.73 -10.79 14.17
C GLN A 42 28.56 -11.98 15.12
N HIS A 43 27.41 -12.13 15.78
CA HIS A 43 27.23 -13.07 16.89
C HIS A 43 26.16 -14.13 16.62
N GLY A 44 25.58 -14.14 15.41
CA GLY A 44 24.53 -15.06 15.03
C GLY A 44 23.22 -14.79 15.76
N TRP A 45 22.47 -15.87 15.99
CA TRP A 45 21.13 -15.81 16.58
C TRP A 45 21.15 -15.67 18.10
N TYR A 46 20.27 -14.82 18.63
CA TYR A 46 20.14 -14.58 20.05
C TYR A 46 18.71 -14.24 20.45
N TYR A 47 18.40 -14.43 21.73
CA TYR A 47 17.17 -13.95 22.35
C TYR A 47 17.40 -12.61 23.01
N ARG A 48 16.54 -11.63 22.73
CA ARG A 48 16.47 -10.36 23.45
C ARG A 48 15.32 -10.40 24.43
N VAL A 49 15.63 -10.28 25.72
CA VAL A 49 14.63 -10.06 26.77
C VAL A 49 14.73 -8.61 27.23
N ALA A 50 13.64 -7.86 27.11
CA ALA A 50 13.58 -6.46 27.51
C ALA A 50 12.53 -6.23 28.61
N TYR A 51 12.81 -5.27 29.49
CA TYR A 51 11.88 -4.71 30.48
C TYR A 51 11.27 -5.72 31.47
N LYS A 52 12.00 -6.80 31.77
CA LYS A 52 11.60 -7.77 32.79
C LYS A 52 12.65 -7.91 33.88
N LYS A 53 12.61 -6.98 34.86
CA LYS A 53 13.57 -6.88 35.96
C LYS A 53 13.85 -8.21 36.67
N ALA A 54 12.81 -8.99 36.95
CA ALA A 54 12.95 -10.30 37.61
C ALA A 54 13.75 -11.31 36.79
N PHE A 55 13.72 -11.22 35.45
CA PHE A 55 14.50 -12.08 34.58
C PHE A 55 15.91 -11.52 34.37
N THR A 56 16.05 -10.19 34.22
CA THR A 56 17.36 -9.57 34.03
C THR A 56 18.23 -9.65 35.28
N SER A 57 17.63 -9.61 36.47
CA SER A 57 18.32 -9.79 37.75
C SER A 57 18.96 -11.15 37.92
N LEU A 58 18.47 -12.19 37.22
CA LEU A 58 19.08 -13.51 37.24
C LEU A 58 20.51 -13.51 36.69
N PHE A 59 20.87 -12.53 35.84
CA PHE A 59 22.18 -12.51 35.17
C PHE A 59 23.13 -11.42 35.71
N ASP A 60 22.84 -10.87 36.89
CA ASP A 60 23.56 -9.76 37.55
C ASP A 60 23.70 -8.51 36.67
N LYS A 61 22.74 -8.28 35.77
CA LYS A 61 22.75 -7.11 34.88
C LYS A 61 21.93 -5.97 35.47
N LYS A 62 22.56 -4.80 35.56
CA LYS A 62 21.88 -3.53 35.86
C LYS A 62 21.05 -2.99 34.68
N SER A 63 21.23 -3.54 33.48
CA SER A 63 20.48 -3.17 32.28
C SER A 63 19.12 -3.83 32.24
N ASP A 64 18.11 -3.11 31.72
CA ASP A 64 16.76 -3.65 31.49
C ASP A 64 16.69 -4.63 30.31
N VAL A 65 17.83 -4.93 29.67
CA VAL A 65 17.93 -5.81 28.51
C VAL A 65 18.98 -6.89 28.75
N VAL A 66 18.63 -8.14 28.41
CA VAL A 66 19.55 -9.28 28.36
C VAL A 66 19.50 -9.89 26.96
N ASN A 67 20.67 -10.08 26.36
CA ASN A 67 20.84 -10.80 25.11
C ASN A 67 21.47 -12.17 25.41
N LEU A 68 20.82 -13.24 24.96
CA LEU A 68 21.25 -14.63 25.17
C LEU A 68 21.49 -15.28 23.80
N VAL A 69 22.75 -15.37 23.40
CA VAL A 69 23.17 -16.02 22.16
C VAL A 69 22.94 -17.52 22.28
N HIS A 70 22.13 -18.08 21.38
CA HIS A 70 21.84 -19.52 21.32
C HIS A 70 21.24 -19.87 19.94
N GLU A 71 21.65 -20.98 19.34
CA GLU A 71 21.20 -21.43 18.01
C GLU A 71 19.69 -21.68 17.94
N SER A 72 19.07 -22.11 19.05
CA SER A 72 17.63 -22.32 19.09
C SER A 72 16.82 -21.06 18.80
N ALA A 73 17.40 -19.86 18.89
CA ALA A 73 16.72 -18.62 18.49
C ALA A 73 16.36 -18.61 17.00
N GLU A 74 17.12 -19.29 16.14
CA GLU A 74 16.76 -19.50 14.73
C GLU A 74 15.52 -20.36 14.60
N ILE A 75 15.50 -21.51 15.28
CA ILE A 75 14.36 -22.44 15.30
C ILE A 75 13.13 -21.73 15.84
N ALA A 76 13.27 -20.99 16.93
CA ALA A 76 12.21 -20.18 17.52
C ALA A 76 11.66 -19.16 16.52
N LYS A 77 12.54 -18.48 15.78
CA LYS A 77 12.14 -17.51 14.75
C LYS A 77 11.38 -18.18 13.60
N GLN A 78 11.87 -19.30 13.09
CA GLN A 78 11.20 -20.09 12.05
C GLN A 78 9.80 -20.52 12.49
N MET A 79 9.66 -21.05 13.72
CA MET A 79 8.36 -21.45 14.26
C MET A 79 7.39 -20.27 14.46
N ILE A 80 7.88 -19.10 14.90
CA ILE A 80 7.06 -17.87 14.95
C ILE A 80 6.61 -17.50 13.54
N ASP A 81 7.52 -17.47 12.56
CA ASP A 81 7.21 -17.03 11.20
C ASP A 81 6.18 -17.97 10.55
N GLU A 82 6.31 -19.28 10.74
CA GLU A 82 5.30 -20.27 10.34
C GLU A 82 3.97 -20.10 11.07
N ALA A 83 3.97 -19.76 12.36
CA ALA A 83 2.74 -19.49 13.12
C ALA A 83 2.06 -18.20 12.63
N VAL A 84 2.81 -17.12 12.40
CA VAL A 84 2.32 -15.87 11.83
C VAL A 84 1.74 -16.11 10.44
N GLN A 85 2.40 -16.92 9.61
CA GLN A 85 1.92 -17.24 8.27
C GLN A 85 0.62 -18.04 8.32
N ARG A 86 0.54 -19.07 9.18
CA ARG A 86 -0.71 -19.82 9.39
C ARG A 86 -1.85 -18.96 9.92
N GLU A 87 -1.58 -18.06 10.87
CA GLU A 87 -2.59 -17.13 11.39
C GLU A 87 -3.08 -16.17 10.28
N LYS A 88 -2.19 -15.68 9.42
CA LYS A 88 -2.56 -14.86 8.26
C LYS A 88 -3.40 -15.64 7.25
N GLU A 89 -3.00 -16.86 6.90
CA GLU A 89 -3.73 -17.74 5.98
C GLU A 89 -5.10 -18.12 6.54
N GLU A 90 -5.21 -18.43 7.83
CA GLU A 90 -6.48 -18.71 8.48
C GLU A 90 -7.38 -17.47 8.52
N LYS A 91 -6.81 -16.29 8.83
CA LYS A 91 -7.55 -15.01 8.75
C LYS A 91 -8.06 -14.79 7.33
N GLN A 92 -7.22 -14.98 6.32
CA GLN A 92 -7.60 -14.82 4.92
C GLN A 92 -8.65 -15.84 4.49
N ARG A 93 -8.53 -17.10 4.91
CA ARG A 93 -9.53 -18.14 4.62
C ARG A 93 -10.89 -17.81 5.24
N LYS A 94 -10.92 -17.41 6.52
CA LYS A 94 -12.16 -16.97 7.18
C LYS A 94 -12.76 -15.74 6.51
N LEU A 95 -11.91 -14.84 6.02
CA LEU A 95 -12.33 -13.65 5.30
C LEU A 95 -12.95 -14.02 3.95
N GLU A 96 -12.33 -14.94 3.22
CA GLU A 96 -12.82 -15.47 1.94
C GLU A 96 -14.14 -16.23 2.10
N GLU A 97 -14.26 -17.10 3.12
CA GLU A 97 -15.51 -17.80 3.44
C GLU A 97 -16.67 -16.83 3.71
N LYS A 98 -16.40 -15.75 4.45
CA LYS A 98 -17.37 -14.67 4.68
C LYS A 98 -17.68 -13.90 3.40
N PHE A 99 -16.68 -13.62 2.58
CA PHE A 99 -16.87 -12.92 1.31
C PHE A 99 -17.76 -13.73 0.35
N GLN A 100 -17.59 -15.05 0.29
CA GLN A 100 -18.41 -15.96 -0.52
C GLN A 100 -19.87 -16.03 -0.06
N SER A 101 -20.15 -15.68 1.21
CA SER A 101 -21.53 -15.57 1.70
C SER A 101 -22.26 -14.32 1.19
N LEU A 102 -21.53 -13.35 0.62
CA LEU A 102 -22.12 -12.14 0.07
C LEU A 102 -22.78 -12.42 -1.28
N THR A 103 -23.96 -11.85 -1.45
CA THR A 103 -24.73 -11.85 -2.70
C THR A 103 -24.69 -10.48 -3.36
N ASN A 104 -25.16 -10.37 -4.60
CA ASN A 104 -25.30 -9.07 -5.25
C ASN A 104 -26.22 -8.11 -4.48
N ASP A 105 -27.17 -8.62 -3.69
CA ASP A 105 -28.09 -7.81 -2.89
C ASP A 105 -27.54 -7.46 -1.50
N SER A 106 -26.31 -7.89 -1.19
CA SER A 106 -25.69 -7.57 0.10
C SER A 106 -25.35 -6.09 0.18
N ASN A 107 -25.78 -5.45 1.27
CA ASN A 107 -25.56 -4.03 1.52
C ASN A 107 -24.09 -3.75 1.90
N ILE A 108 -23.56 -2.69 1.31
CA ILE A 108 -22.25 -2.12 1.60
C ILE A 108 -22.38 -0.59 1.65
N ARG A 109 -21.32 0.07 2.10
CA ARG A 109 -21.18 1.51 2.07
C ARG A 109 -19.86 1.88 1.39
N LEU A 110 -19.93 2.50 0.23
CA LEU A 110 -18.78 3.13 -0.40
C LEU A 110 -18.53 4.47 0.30
N VAL A 111 -17.32 4.65 0.82
CA VAL A 111 -16.84 5.90 1.42
C VAL A 111 -15.90 6.56 0.42
N TRP A 112 -16.22 7.78 0.01
CA TRP A 112 -15.47 8.53 -0.99
C TRP A 112 -15.17 9.95 -0.52
N GLY A 113 -13.96 10.13 0.02
CA GLY A 113 -13.40 11.43 0.39
C GLY A 113 -12.09 11.73 -0.32
N THR A 114 -11.60 12.95 -0.11
CA THR A 114 -10.32 13.42 -0.64
C THR A 114 -9.17 12.53 -0.16
N ASP A 115 -9.11 12.29 1.15
CA ASP A 115 -8.00 11.58 1.82
C ASP A 115 -8.35 10.14 2.22
N TYR A 116 -9.63 9.78 2.18
CA TYR A 116 -10.11 8.50 2.68
C TYR A 116 -11.12 7.87 1.72
N ARG A 117 -10.77 6.67 1.23
CA ARG A 117 -11.60 5.90 0.29
C ARG A 117 -11.61 4.44 0.73
N THR A 118 -12.78 3.90 1.03
CA THR A 118 -12.93 2.53 1.49
C THR A 118 -14.32 2.00 1.18
N ILE A 119 -14.52 0.69 1.35
CA ILE A 119 -15.83 0.06 1.32
C ILE A 119 -16.06 -0.59 2.67
N ILE A 120 -17.16 -0.24 3.31
CA ILE A 120 -17.60 -0.78 4.59
C ILE A 120 -18.69 -1.82 4.33
N VAL A 121 -18.59 -2.98 4.98
CA VAL A 121 -19.68 -3.97 5.02
C VAL A 121 -20.31 -3.89 6.41
N PRO A 122 -21.46 -3.19 6.60
CA PRO A 122 -21.93 -2.78 7.94
C PRO A 122 -22.08 -3.93 8.94
N ASN A 123 -22.52 -5.10 8.47
CA ASN A 123 -22.74 -6.27 9.33
C ASN A 123 -21.49 -7.16 9.50
N GLN A 124 -20.42 -6.89 8.74
CA GLN A 124 -19.17 -7.67 8.75
C GLN A 124 -17.96 -6.75 8.46
N PRO A 125 -17.63 -5.78 9.33
CA PRO A 125 -16.63 -4.74 9.04
C PRO A 125 -15.25 -5.28 8.67
N GLU A 126 -14.89 -6.47 9.15
CA GLU A 126 -13.64 -7.16 8.78
C GLU A 126 -13.53 -7.40 7.26
N LEU A 127 -14.66 -7.57 6.56
CA LEU A 127 -14.67 -7.78 5.11
C LEU A 127 -14.15 -6.57 4.33
N SER A 128 -14.14 -5.38 4.90
CA SER A 128 -13.50 -4.20 4.30
C SER A 128 -12.02 -4.40 4.00
N GLU A 129 -11.35 -5.33 4.70
CA GLU A 129 -9.95 -5.66 4.45
C GLU A 129 -9.75 -6.62 3.26
N HIS A 130 -10.84 -7.18 2.70
CA HIS A 130 -10.79 -8.19 1.65
C HIS A 130 -10.15 -7.64 0.36
N PRO A 131 -9.29 -8.41 -0.33
CA PRO A 131 -8.60 -7.96 -1.54
C PRO A 131 -9.52 -7.42 -2.63
N PHE A 132 -10.73 -7.98 -2.78
CA PHE A 132 -11.72 -7.51 -3.74
C PHE A 132 -12.05 -6.02 -3.55
N PHE A 133 -12.42 -5.60 -2.34
CA PHE A 133 -12.81 -4.20 -2.10
C PHE A 133 -11.63 -3.24 -2.23
N LYS A 134 -10.41 -3.68 -1.87
CA LYS A 134 -9.19 -2.90 -2.11
C LYS A 134 -8.96 -2.69 -3.60
N GLN A 135 -9.08 -3.75 -4.40
CA GLN A 135 -8.94 -3.67 -5.86
C GLN A 135 -9.99 -2.74 -6.47
N VAL A 136 -11.24 -2.80 -6.00
CA VAL A 136 -12.30 -1.88 -6.43
C VAL A 136 -11.92 -0.43 -6.17
N ILE A 137 -11.44 -0.11 -4.96
CA ILE A 137 -11.01 1.26 -4.64
C ILE A 137 -9.83 1.70 -5.52
N GLU A 138 -8.87 0.83 -5.80
CA GLU A 138 -7.76 1.18 -6.71
C GLU A 138 -8.24 1.44 -8.14
N ILE A 139 -9.12 0.61 -8.70
CA ILE A 139 -9.72 0.84 -10.01
C ILE A 139 -10.43 2.21 -10.04
N LEU A 140 -11.24 2.51 -9.02
CA LEU A 140 -11.92 3.80 -8.94
C LEU A 140 -10.93 4.97 -8.81
N LYS A 141 -9.78 4.81 -8.14
CA LYS A 141 -8.74 5.85 -8.10
C LYS A 141 -8.11 6.09 -9.46
N GLU A 142 -7.84 5.04 -10.24
CA GLU A 142 -7.22 5.14 -11.56
C GLU A 142 -8.08 5.90 -12.58
N THR A 143 -9.40 5.88 -12.41
CA THR A 143 -10.31 6.72 -13.21
C THR A 143 -10.09 8.22 -13.00
N GLY A 144 -9.47 8.64 -11.90
CA GLY A 144 -9.40 10.06 -11.51
C GLY A 144 -10.77 10.69 -11.21
N TRP A 145 -11.80 9.88 -10.94
CA TRP A 145 -13.14 10.34 -10.61
C TRP A 145 -13.18 11.13 -9.31
N TYR A 146 -13.93 12.22 -9.36
CA TYR A 146 -14.40 12.99 -8.21
C TYR A 146 -15.80 12.52 -7.82
N THR A 147 -16.33 13.05 -6.71
CA THR A 147 -17.68 12.75 -6.23
C THR A 147 -18.74 12.87 -7.34
N LYS A 148 -18.68 13.92 -8.18
CA LYS A 148 -19.66 14.14 -9.25
C LYS A 148 -19.67 13.01 -10.28
N ASP A 149 -18.50 12.47 -10.62
CA ASP A 149 -18.37 11.37 -11.57
C ASP A 149 -18.96 10.07 -10.99
N ILE A 150 -18.77 9.84 -9.68
CA ILE A 150 -19.42 8.74 -8.97
C ILE A 150 -20.94 8.91 -9.01
N GLU A 151 -21.45 10.09 -8.67
CA GLU A 151 -22.89 10.42 -8.68
C GLU A 151 -23.52 10.23 -10.07
N GLU A 152 -22.83 10.66 -11.13
CA GLU A 152 -23.25 10.45 -12.52
C GLU A 152 -23.24 8.96 -12.89
N ALA A 153 -22.18 8.24 -12.51
CA ALA A 153 -22.06 6.81 -12.80
C ALA A 153 -23.14 5.97 -12.09
N ILE A 154 -23.54 6.34 -10.87
CA ILE A 154 -24.61 5.64 -10.14
C ILE A 154 -26.01 6.22 -10.44
N GLY A 155 -26.11 7.42 -11.02
CA GLY A 155 -27.36 8.10 -11.34
C GLY A 155 -28.08 8.71 -10.14
N ARG A 156 -27.38 8.97 -9.03
CA ARG A 156 -27.93 9.57 -7.80
C ARG A 156 -26.85 10.25 -6.96
N LYS A 157 -27.27 11.09 -6.01
CA LYS A 157 -26.37 11.76 -5.06
C LYS A 157 -25.92 10.83 -3.93
N ALA A 158 -24.89 11.25 -3.21
CA ALA A 158 -24.49 10.62 -1.95
C ALA A 158 -25.65 10.55 -0.94
N ASP A 159 -25.71 9.47 -0.18
CA ASP A 159 -26.72 9.25 0.86
C ASP A 159 -26.42 10.07 2.13
N ASP A 160 -25.14 10.30 2.40
CA ASP A 160 -24.67 11.14 3.50
C ASP A 160 -23.37 11.87 3.12
N VAL A 161 -23.11 13.00 3.77
CA VAL A 161 -21.91 13.81 3.55
C VAL A 161 -21.38 14.30 4.90
N ASP A 162 -20.18 13.89 5.25
CA ASP A 162 -19.44 14.39 6.41
C ASP A 162 -18.52 15.54 5.99
N PHE A 163 -18.82 16.72 6.53
CA PHE A 163 -18.01 17.94 6.39
C PHE A 163 -17.07 18.06 7.58
N GLY A 164 -16.05 17.20 7.64
CA GLY A 164 -15.01 17.30 8.66
C GLY A 164 -14.20 18.60 8.52
N ASP A 165 -13.45 18.96 9.57
CA ASP A 165 -12.73 20.23 9.67
C ASP A 165 -11.78 20.52 8.48
N TYR A 166 -11.28 19.48 7.81
CA TYR A 166 -10.33 19.58 6.69
C TYR A 166 -10.65 18.69 5.49
N SER A 167 -11.77 17.96 5.50
CA SER A 167 -12.08 17.03 4.42
C SER A 167 -13.59 16.85 4.25
N ILE A 168 -14.01 16.60 3.01
CA ILE A 168 -15.40 16.24 2.69
C ILE A 168 -15.42 14.77 2.32
N THR A 169 -16.27 14.00 2.99
CA THR A 169 -16.44 12.57 2.75
C THR A 169 -17.88 12.28 2.38
N HIS A 170 -18.07 11.60 1.25
CA HIS A 170 -19.37 11.21 0.74
C HIS A 170 -19.59 9.72 1.00
N TYR A 171 -20.79 9.36 1.46
CA TYR A 171 -21.17 7.98 1.73
C TYR A 171 -22.26 7.55 0.76
N TYR A 172 -22.09 6.36 0.19
CA TYR A 172 -23.06 5.74 -0.70
C TYR A 172 -23.41 4.37 -0.16
N ASP A 173 -24.62 4.24 0.37
CA ASP A 173 -25.20 2.97 0.77
C ASP A 173 -25.72 2.27 -0.48
N MET A 174 -25.11 1.16 -0.85
CA MET A 174 -25.42 0.46 -2.09
C MET A 174 -25.26 -1.05 -1.93
N THR A 175 -25.75 -1.79 -2.91
CA THR A 175 -25.59 -3.23 -3.01
C THR A 175 -24.29 -3.60 -3.71
N ILE A 176 -23.80 -4.82 -3.52
CA ILE A 176 -22.64 -5.35 -4.28
C ILE A 176 -22.92 -5.36 -5.80
N GLY A 177 -24.17 -5.57 -6.20
CA GLY A 177 -24.60 -5.51 -7.59
C GLY A 177 -24.38 -4.12 -8.19
N GLU A 178 -24.81 -3.07 -7.50
CA GLU A 178 -24.57 -1.68 -7.90
C GLU A 178 -23.07 -1.35 -7.90
N LEU A 179 -22.32 -1.82 -6.91
CA LEU A 179 -20.86 -1.64 -6.89
C LEU A 179 -20.20 -2.26 -8.12
N LYS A 180 -20.59 -3.48 -8.51
CA LYS A 180 -20.05 -4.15 -9.71
C LYS A 180 -20.37 -3.36 -10.98
N GLN A 181 -21.56 -2.77 -11.07
CA GLN A 181 -21.90 -1.90 -12.20
C GLN A 181 -21.05 -0.63 -12.24
N LEU A 182 -20.82 -0.01 -11.08
CA LEU A 182 -19.93 1.14 -10.94
C LEU A 182 -18.49 0.78 -11.36
N VAL A 183 -17.99 -0.38 -10.92
CA VAL A 183 -16.66 -0.88 -11.28
C VAL A 183 -16.56 -1.16 -12.77
N ALA A 184 -17.57 -1.77 -13.40
CA ALA A 184 -17.55 -2.01 -14.84
C ALA A 184 -17.43 -0.70 -15.63
N LYS A 185 -18.15 0.35 -15.23
CA LYS A 185 -18.00 1.70 -15.82
C LYS A 185 -16.60 2.27 -15.60
N ALA A 186 -16.03 2.07 -14.40
CA ALA A 186 -14.70 2.53 -14.06
C ALA A 186 -13.62 1.83 -14.91
N GLU A 187 -13.73 0.51 -15.08
CA GLU A 187 -12.81 -0.28 -15.93
C GLU A 187 -12.85 0.17 -17.39
N GLU A 188 -14.03 0.51 -17.93
CA GLU A 188 -14.14 1.08 -19.27
C GLU A 188 -13.40 2.41 -19.39
N VAL A 189 -13.52 3.30 -18.39
CA VAL A 189 -12.78 4.57 -18.35
C VAL A 189 -11.27 4.34 -18.27
N VAL A 190 -10.82 3.44 -17.39
CA VAL A 190 -9.39 3.10 -17.28
C VAL A 190 -8.86 2.57 -18.61
N LYS A 191 -9.58 1.63 -19.24
CA LYS A 191 -9.21 1.07 -20.54
C LYS A 191 -9.18 2.13 -21.66
N GLN A 192 -10.09 3.10 -21.65
CA GLN A 192 -10.06 4.21 -22.59
C GLN A 192 -8.83 5.11 -22.37
N LYS A 193 -8.49 5.42 -21.12
CA LYS A 193 -7.28 6.19 -20.80
C LYS A 193 -6.01 5.46 -21.19
N GLU A 194 -5.93 4.15 -20.99
CA GLU A 194 -4.79 3.35 -21.42
C GLU A 194 -4.63 3.38 -22.94
N LYS A 195 -5.71 3.20 -23.69
CA LYS A 195 -5.70 3.32 -25.16
C LYS A 195 -5.28 4.71 -25.62
N GLN A 196 -5.75 5.77 -24.96
CA GLN A 196 -5.33 7.14 -25.27
C GLN A 196 -3.84 7.32 -25.00
N LYS A 197 -3.33 6.88 -23.84
CA LYS A 197 -1.90 6.93 -23.52
C LYS A 197 -1.05 6.12 -24.50
N GLU A 198 -1.53 4.96 -24.94
CA GLU A 198 -0.83 4.15 -25.94
C GLU A 198 -0.83 4.83 -27.31
N ALA A 199 -1.94 5.43 -27.72
CA ALA A 199 -2.03 6.22 -28.95
C ALA A 199 -1.13 7.46 -28.90
N GLU A 200 -1.09 8.20 -27.79
CA GLU A 200 -0.20 9.35 -27.57
C GLU A 200 1.27 8.93 -27.63
N LYS A 201 1.64 7.79 -27.01
CA LYS A 201 2.99 7.24 -27.10
C LYS A 201 3.34 6.83 -28.53
N ALA A 202 2.42 6.21 -29.25
CA ALA A 202 2.63 5.82 -30.64
C ALA A 202 2.77 7.04 -31.55
N GLU A 203 1.96 8.08 -31.36
CA GLU A 203 2.08 9.36 -32.07
C GLU A 203 3.43 10.03 -31.78
N LEU A 204 3.83 10.08 -30.51
CA LEU A 204 5.12 10.61 -30.11
C LEU A 204 6.27 9.84 -30.77
N GLN A 205 6.22 8.50 -30.75
CA GLN A 205 7.22 7.66 -31.41
C GLN A 205 7.26 7.90 -32.93
N ALA A 206 6.10 8.04 -33.57
CA ALA A 206 6.03 8.34 -35.00
C ALA A 206 6.70 9.69 -35.33
N LYS A 207 6.54 10.71 -34.48
CA LYS A 207 7.23 12.00 -34.63
C LYS A 207 8.75 11.88 -34.49
N PHE A 208 9.24 11.06 -33.57
CA PHE A 208 10.68 10.75 -33.46
C PHE A 208 11.20 9.99 -34.69
N ASP A 209 10.45 9.01 -35.18
CA ASP A 209 10.82 8.24 -36.37
C ASP A 209 10.85 9.13 -37.63
N GLU A 210 9.91 10.08 -37.74
CA GLU A 210 9.90 11.08 -38.81
C GLU A 210 11.09 12.03 -38.73
N ALA A 211 11.41 12.54 -37.54
CA ALA A 211 12.58 13.41 -37.34
C ALA A 211 13.87 12.69 -37.73
N LYS A 212 14.00 11.43 -37.33
CA LYS A 212 15.15 10.57 -37.68
C LYS A 212 15.23 10.31 -39.19
N ARG A 213 14.09 10.06 -39.84
CA ARG A 213 14.01 9.78 -41.29
C ARG A 213 14.31 11.02 -42.15
N THR A 214 13.79 12.18 -41.76
CA THR A 214 13.92 13.43 -42.52
C THR A 214 15.22 14.18 -42.20
N GLY A 215 15.85 13.90 -41.06
CA GLY A 215 16.98 14.67 -40.54
C GLY A 215 16.58 16.08 -40.08
N GLN A 216 15.29 16.36 -39.96
CA GLN A 216 14.74 17.65 -39.55
C GLN A 216 14.01 17.52 -38.21
N LYS A 217 13.89 18.63 -37.49
CA LYS A 217 13.10 18.68 -36.25
C LYS A 217 11.61 18.58 -36.57
N VAL A 218 10.85 17.80 -35.77
CA VAL A 218 9.39 17.61 -35.93
C VAL A 218 8.69 18.13 -34.68
N GLU A 219 7.63 18.93 -34.85
CA GLU A 219 6.90 19.53 -33.73
C GLU A 219 6.07 18.47 -32.98
N ILE A 220 6.39 18.26 -31.69
CA ILE A 220 5.67 17.35 -30.79
C ILE A 220 4.39 18.00 -30.29
N ARG A 221 4.49 19.21 -29.72
CA ARG A 221 3.36 19.99 -29.22
C ARG A 221 3.73 21.46 -29.08
N ARG A 222 2.71 22.30 -29.02
CA ARG A 222 2.80 23.75 -28.85
C ARG A 222 1.81 24.22 -27.81
N TRP A 223 2.25 25.07 -26.89
CA TRP A 223 1.41 25.67 -25.85
C TRP A 223 1.88 27.09 -25.53
N THR A 224 1.12 27.79 -24.70
CA THR A 224 1.47 29.12 -24.18
C THR A 224 1.82 29.02 -22.70
N ASP A 225 2.84 29.73 -22.26
CA ASP A 225 3.34 29.77 -20.88
C ASP A 225 3.72 31.20 -20.50
N ASP A 226 3.85 31.51 -19.20
CA ASP A 226 4.19 32.87 -18.75
C ASP A 226 5.55 33.31 -19.33
N CYS A 227 5.69 34.60 -19.68
CA CYS A 227 6.93 35.16 -20.22
C CYS A 227 8.10 34.91 -19.25
N ASN A 228 9.17 34.25 -19.72
CA ASN A 228 10.28 33.89 -18.84
C ASN A 228 11.38 34.96 -18.74
N ASP A 229 11.28 36.04 -19.53
CA ASP A 229 12.24 37.14 -19.52
C ASP A 229 11.66 38.37 -18.80
N PRO A 230 12.21 38.75 -17.62
CA PRO A 230 11.73 39.92 -16.88
C PRO A 230 12.04 41.27 -17.54
N LYS A 231 12.76 41.29 -18.67
CA LYS A 231 13.08 42.51 -19.44
C LYS A 231 12.19 42.70 -20.66
N GLU A 232 11.43 41.69 -21.06
CA GLU A 232 10.48 41.78 -22.15
C GLU A 232 9.13 42.29 -21.61
N GLU A 233 8.43 43.14 -22.36
CA GLU A 233 7.07 43.63 -22.00
C GLU A 233 5.98 42.61 -22.39
N CYS A 234 6.36 41.33 -22.51
CA CYS A 234 5.47 40.25 -22.92
C CYS A 234 4.85 39.58 -21.70
N ASP A 235 3.54 39.28 -21.76
CA ASP A 235 2.88 38.52 -20.70
C ASP A 235 2.99 37.00 -20.93
N LEU A 236 3.13 36.57 -22.20
CA LEU A 236 3.08 35.18 -22.63
C LEU A 236 4.13 34.82 -23.68
N ASP A 237 4.67 33.61 -23.59
CA ASP A 237 5.52 32.97 -24.60
C ASP A 237 4.76 31.86 -25.32
N ILE A 238 5.02 31.69 -26.61
CA ILE A 238 4.67 30.47 -27.35
C ILE A 238 5.82 29.48 -27.17
N VAL A 239 5.54 28.35 -26.52
CA VAL A 239 6.51 27.27 -26.30
C VAL A 239 6.24 26.14 -27.28
N ILE A 240 7.28 25.72 -28.00
CA ILE A 240 7.23 24.63 -28.98
C ILE A 240 8.24 23.56 -28.58
N GLU A 241 7.76 22.33 -28.44
CA GLU A 241 8.61 21.16 -28.17
C GLU A 241 8.79 20.35 -29.45
N TYR A 242 10.03 20.03 -29.79
CA TYR A 242 10.43 19.33 -31.00
C TYR A 242 11.10 18.00 -30.71
N ALA A 243 10.78 16.99 -31.51
CA ALA A 243 11.54 15.76 -31.64
C ALA A 243 12.74 16.03 -32.57
N MET A 244 13.95 15.78 -32.06
CA MET A 244 15.18 15.95 -32.81
C MET A 244 15.61 14.64 -33.51
N PRO A 245 16.32 14.70 -34.65
CA PRO A 245 16.76 13.50 -35.38
C PRO A 245 17.70 12.57 -34.60
N ASP A 246 18.39 13.10 -33.59
CA ASP A 246 19.27 12.34 -32.68
C ASP A 246 18.51 11.62 -31.56
N GLY A 247 17.18 11.74 -31.53
CA GLY A 247 16.30 11.17 -30.52
C GLY A 247 16.14 12.04 -29.26
N SER A 248 16.74 13.23 -29.22
CA SER A 248 16.54 14.18 -28.12
C SER A 248 15.27 15.01 -28.29
N VAL A 249 14.84 15.68 -27.21
CA VAL A 249 13.75 16.65 -27.22
C VAL A 249 14.33 18.05 -27.08
N LYS A 250 13.91 18.98 -27.94
CA LYS A 250 14.30 20.39 -27.86
C LYS A 250 13.09 21.28 -27.65
N VAL A 251 13.14 22.15 -26.65
CA VAL A 251 12.10 23.16 -26.38
C VAL A 251 12.60 24.53 -26.85
N GLU A 252 11.78 25.23 -27.62
CA GLU A 252 12.01 26.61 -28.06
C GLU A 252 10.87 27.50 -27.54
N ARG A 253 11.19 28.69 -26.99
CA ARG A 253 10.21 29.69 -26.55
C ARG A 253 10.26 30.88 -27.50
N HIS A 254 9.10 31.44 -27.84
CA HIS A 254 8.94 32.60 -28.69
C HIS A 254 8.08 33.65 -27.97
N HIS A 255 8.67 34.77 -27.59
CA HIS A 255 7.96 35.89 -26.99
C HIS A 255 6.89 36.44 -27.94
N THR A 256 5.71 36.76 -27.44
CA THR A 256 4.68 37.45 -28.24
C THR A 256 4.85 38.97 -28.05
N TRP A 257 5.47 39.64 -29.02
CA TRP A 257 5.68 41.09 -29.06
C TRP A 257 4.51 41.87 -29.67
#